data_AF-A0A9X1YIJ0-F1
#
_entry.id   AF-A0A9X1YIJ0-F1
#
_cell.length_a   1.000
_cell.length_b   1.000
_cell.length_c   1.000
_cell.angle_alpha   90.00
_cell.angle_beta   90.00
_cell.angle_gamma   90.00
#
_symmetry.space_group_name_H-M   'P 1'
#
loop_
_entity.id
_entity.type
_entity.pdbx_description
1 polymer ?
#
loop_
_entity_poly.entity_id
_entity_poly.type
_entity_poly.pdbx_seq_one_letter_code
_entity_poly.pdbx_strand_id
1 'polypeptide(L)'
;MSRYQPNEPARVRRAELVERIERFVDGTDVSVESAGLIEAGLDDAFPDDDWMSERVRMLASYRPGGGDSLYDEAQMRAELTRVLERLRRT
;
A
#
# COMPACT_ATOMS: atom_id res chain seq x y z
N MET A 1 5.70 -29.85 -14.25
CA MET A 1 5.94 -28.61 -13.45
C MET A 1 5.11 -27.49 -14.06
N SER A 2 3.97 -27.16 -13.44
CA SER A 2 3.10 -26.07 -13.93
C SER A 2 3.71 -24.74 -13.50
N ARG A 3 4.09 -23.89 -14.47
CA ARG A 3 4.42 -22.49 -14.18
C ARG A 3 3.11 -21.82 -13.80
N TYR A 4 2.95 -21.46 -12.53
CA TYR A 4 1.86 -20.58 -12.11
C TYR A 4 1.97 -19.29 -12.92
N GLN A 5 1.06 -19.12 -13.89
CA GLN A 5 0.86 -17.85 -14.57
C GLN A 5 -0.22 -17.13 -13.74
N PRO A 6 0.12 -16.06 -13.01
CA PRO A 6 -0.93 -15.30 -12.33
C PRO A 6 -1.93 -14.81 -13.38
N ASN A 7 -3.21 -15.07 -13.10
CA ASN A 7 -4.35 -14.67 -13.91
C ASN A 7 -4.36 -13.15 -14.12
N GLU A 8 -4.78 -12.70 -15.31
CA GLU A 8 -4.86 -11.28 -15.70
C GLU A 8 -5.49 -10.35 -14.63
N PRO A 9 -6.60 -10.69 -13.95
CA PRO A 9 -7.16 -9.80 -12.92
C PRO A 9 -6.21 -9.56 -11.73
N ALA A 10 -5.38 -10.53 -11.34
CA ALA A 10 -4.41 -10.33 -10.25
C ALA A 10 -3.27 -9.39 -10.69
N ARG A 11 -2.84 -9.48 -11.95
CA ARG A 11 -1.81 -8.58 -12.50
C ARG A 11 -2.29 -7.13 -12.58
N VAL A 12 -3.53 -6.93 -13.02
CA VAL A 12 -4.16 -5.59 -13.08
C VAL A 12 -4.27 -5.00 -11.67
N ARG A 13 -4.81 -5.75 -10.70
CA ARG A 13 -4.90 -5.32 -9.30
C ARG A 13 -3.55 -4.94 -8.70
N ARG A 14 -2.50 -5.70 -9.02
CA ARG A 14 -1.13 -5.40 -8.57
C ARG A 14 -0.60 -4.12 -9.20
N ALA A 15 -0.78 -3.92 -10.51
CA ALA A 15 -0.34 -2.69 -11.19
C ALA A 15 -1.08 -1.46 -10.64
N GLU A 16 -2.39 -1.59 -10.45
CA GLU A 16 -3.26 -0.58 -9.85
C GLU A 16 -2.87 -0.21 -8.42
N LEU A 17 -2.46 -1.21 -7.62
CA LEU A 17 -1.94 -0.99 -6.27
C LEU A 17 -0.60 -0.26 -6.30
N VAL A 18 0.33 -0.69 -7.15
CA VAL A 18 1.65 -0.05 -7.30
C VAL A 18 1.49 1.41 -7.72
N GLU A 19 0.66 1.70 -8.72
CA GLU A 19 0.41 3.06 -9.19
C GLU A 19 -0.15 3.97 -8.08
N ARG A 20 -1.10 3.46 -7.29
CA ARG A 20 -1.65 4.22 -6.15
C ARG A 20 -0.58 4.52 -5.11
N ILE A 21 0.25 3.53 -4.77
CA ILE A 21 1.32 3.74 -3.81
C ILE A 21 2.35 4.75 -4.35
N GLU A 22 2.69 4.70 -5.65
CA GLU A 22 3.58 5.68 -6.28
C GLU A 22 3.02 7.11 -6.18
N ARG A 23 1.73 7.30 -6.49
CA ARG A 23 1.04 8.60 -6.38
C ARG A 23 0.90 9.10 -4.94
N PHE A 24 0.80 8.20 -3.97
CA PHE A 24 0.83 8.60 -2.56
C PHE A 24 2.24 9.03 -2.16
N VAL A 25 3.25 8.26 -2.55
CA VAL A 25 4.67 8.53 -2.22
C VAL A 25 5.17 9.82 -2.86
N ASP A 26 4.80 10.13 -4.10
CA ASP A 26 5.21 11.38 -4.75
C ASP A 26 4.42 12.62 -4.25
N GLY A 27 3.30 12.39 -3.55
CA GLY A 27 2.46 13.44 -2.98
C GLY A 27 1.31 13.89 -3.88
N THR A 28 1.12 13.26 -5.05
CA THR A 28 0.03 13.53 -5.99
C THR A 28 -1.34 13.23 -5.38
N ASP A 29 -1.44 12.16 -4.59
CA ASP A 29 -2.69 11.78 -3.92
C ASP A 29 -2.45 11.15 -2.54
N VAL A 30 -2.45 12.01 -1.53
CA VAL A 30 -2.33 11.66 -0.10
C VAL A 30 -3.69 11.68 0.60
N SER A 31 -4.79 11.51 -0.12
CA SER A 31 -6.13 11.51 0.47
C SER A 31 -6.36 10.28 1.37
N VAL A 32 -7.32 10.40 2.30
CA VAL A 32 -7.79 9.25 3.09
C VAL A 32 -8.37 8.15 2.19
N GLU A 33 -9.02 8.53 1.09
CA GLU A 33 -9.53 7.59 0.10
C GLU A 33 -8.40 6.79 -0.56
N SER A 34 -7.33 7.48 -0.99
CA SER A 34 -6.14 6.85 -1.54
C SER A 34 -5.52 5.86 -0.53
N ALA A 35 -5.39 6.27 0.74
CA ALA A 35 -4.88 5.41 1.80
C ALA A 35 -5.74 4.14 2.00
N GLY A 36 -7.07 4.27 2.03
CA GLY A 36 -7.99 3.13 2.19
C GLY A 36 -7.98 2.17 1.01
N LEU A 37 -7.79 2.67 -0.22
CA LEU A 37 -7.64 1.81 -1.40
C LEU A 37 -6.31 1.02 -1.37
N ILE A 38 -5.24 1.66 -0.89
CA ILE A 38 -3.94 0.99 -0.71
C ILE A 38 -4.03 -0.05 0.41
N GLU A 39 -4.68 0.27 1.52
CA GLU A 39 -4.93 -0.64 2.65
C GLU A 39 -5.61 -1.93 2.16
N ALA A 40 -6.78 -1.81 1.51
CA ALA A 40 -7.53 -2.95 1.03
C ALA A 40 -6.75 -3.78 0.00
N GLY A 41 -5.98 -3.11 -0.88
CA GLY A 41 -5.14 -3.80 -1.85
C GLY A 41 -3.99 -4.58 -1.23
N LEU A 42 -3.38 -4.07 -0.16
CA LEU A 42 -2.32 -4.77 0.57
C LEU A 42 -2.88 -5.94 1.39
N ASP A 43 -4.04 -5.77 2.02
CA ASP A 43 -4.72 -6.83 2.78
C ASP A 43 -5.13 -8.01 1.89
N ASP A 44 -5.70 -7.74 0.71
CA ASP A 44 -6.07 -8.79 -0.26
C ASP A 44 -4.84 -9.51 -0.85
N ALA A 45 -3.77 -8.77 -1.14
CA ALA A 45 -2.59 -9.33 -1.81
C ALA A 45 -1.63 -10.06 -0.86
N PHE A 46 -1.62 -9.70 0.43
CA PHE A 46 -0.66 -10.20 1.42
C PHE A 46 -1.31 -10.53 2.79
N PRO A 47 -2.37 -11.36 2.82
CA PRO A 47 -3.11 -11.62 4.06
C PRO A 47 -2.30 -12.34 5.15
N ASP A 48 -1.28 -13.11 4.75
CA ASP A 48 -0.43 -13.90 5.67
C ASP A 48 0.96 -13.27 5.94
N ASP A 49 1.17 -12.00 5.55
CA ASP A 49 2.46 -11.31 5.67
C ASP A 49 2.44 -10.31 6.82
N ASP A 50 2.95 -10.71 7.99
CA ASP A 50 2.92 -9.89 9.22
C ASP A 50 3.47 -8.47 9.02
N TRP A 51 4.53 -8.33 8.21
CA TRP A 51 5.14 -7.03 7.94
C TRP A 51 4.21 -6.16 7.09
N MET A 52 3.46 -6.74 6.14
CA MET A 52 2.43 -6.01 5.38
C MET A 52 1.23 -5.69 6.26
N SER A 53 0.77 -6.64 7.09
CA SER A 53 -0.35 -6.42 8.01
C SER A 53 -0.09 -5.26 8.98
N GLU A 54 1.16 -5.04 9.40
CA GLU A 54 1.53 -3.85 10.18
C GLU A 54 1.26 -2.55 9.39
N ARG A 55 1.64 -2.48 8.11
CA ARG A 55 1.43 -1.29 7.27
C ARG A 55 -0.04 -1.07 6.96
N VAL A 56 -0.81 -2.14 6.78
CA VAL A 56 -2.28 -2.08 6.67
C VAL A 56 -2.87 -1.38 7.89
N ARG A 57 -2.46 -1.74 9.11
CA ARG A 57 -2.92 -1.06 10.34
C ARG A 57 -2.49 0.40 10.42
N MET A 58 -1.29 0.72 9.92
CA MET A 58 -0.82 2.12 9.86
C MET A 58 -1.68 2.95 8.90
N LEU A 59 -1.99 2.42 7.70
CA LEU A 59 -2.87 3.06 6.72
C LEU A 59 -4.29 3.26 7.27
N ALA A 60 -4.84 2.28 7.98
CA ALA A 60 -6.13 2.42 8.65
C ALA A 60 -6.13 3.53 9.72
N SER A 61 -4.96 3.89 10.24
CA SER A 61 -4.75 4.96 11.23
C SER A 61 -4.26 6.28 10.62
N TYR A 62 -4.14 6.35 9.30
CA TYR A 62 -3.67 7.54 8.59
C TYR A 62 -4.70 8.68 8.64
N ARG A 63 -4.22 9.90 8.89
CA ARG A 63 -5.01 11.13 8.69
C ARG A 63 -4.14 12.26 8.11
N PRO A 64 -4.57 12.90 7.01
CA PRO A 64 -3.90 14.09 6.47
C PRO A 64 -3.77 15.21 7.49
N GLY A 65 -2.62 15.88 7.55
CA GLY A 65 -2.29 16.91 8.54
C GLY A 65 -1.99 16.41 9.96
N GLY A 66 -2.17 15.11 10.21
CA GLY A 66 -1.84 14.46 11.47
C GLY A 66 -2.73 14.86 12.66
N GLY A 67 -2.42 14.25 13.80
CA GLY A 67 -2.92 14.54 15.14
C GLY A 67 -1.99 13.87 16.15
N ASP A 68 -2.11 14.14 17.45
CA ASP A 68 -1.15 13.69 18.49
C ASP A 68 -0.87 12.17 18.56
N SER A 69 -1.59 11.33 17.79
CA SER A 69 -1.44 9.87 17.79
C SER A 69 -1.73 9.21 16.43
N LEU A 70 -1.74 9.96 15.32
CA LEU A 70 -2.10 9.45 14.00
C LEU A 70 -0.95 9.63 13.01
N TYR A 71 -0.86 8.72 12.04
CA TYR A 71 0.15 8.80 10.99
C TYR A 71 -0.19 9.94 10.03
N ASP A 72 0.75 10.85 9.84
CA ASP A 72 0.64 11.96 8.88
C ASP A 72 1.16 11.56 7.47
N GLU A 73 1.10 12.49 6.51
CA GLU A 73 1.57 12.27 5.15
C GLU A 73 3.03 11.82 5.11
N ALA A 74 3.90 12.45 5.90
CA ALA A 74 5.34 12.22 5.83
C ALA A 74 5.70 10.83 6.34
N GLN A 75 5.11 10.43 7.47
CA GLN A 75 5.29 9.11 8.05
C GLN A 75 4.74 8.03 7.11
N MET A 76 3.54 8.22 6.57
CA MET A 76 2.92 7.23 5.70
C MET A 76 3.67 7.09 4.37
N ARG A 77 4.17 8.19 3.79
CA ARG A 77 5.03 8.15 2.58
C ARG A 77 6.32 7.37 2.81
N ALA A 78 6.93 7.50 3.99
CA ALA A 78 8.15 6.76 4.31
C ALA A 78 7.92 5.25 4.36
N GLU A 79 6.82 4.80 4.99
CA GLU A 79 6.48 3.37 5.01
C GLU A 79 6.07 2.85 3.63
N LEU A 80 5.27 3.61 2.88
CA LEU A 80 4.84 3.23 1.54
C LEU A 80 6.01 3.14 0.54
N THR A 81 7.07 3.93 0.75
CA THR A 81 8.32 3.78 -0.01
C THR A 81 8.94 2.40 0.22
N ARG A 82 8.97 1.91 1.46
CA ARG A 82 9.48 0.57 1.79
C ARG A 82 8.60 -0.53 1.19
N VAL A 83 7.27 -0.32 1.20
CA VAL A 83 6.32 -1.24 0.56
C VAL A 83 6.61 -1.33 -0.94
N LEU A 84 6.80 -0.20 -1.64
CA LEU A 84 7.16 -0.20 -3.06
C LEU A 84 8.45 -0.95 -3.36
N GLU A 85 9.50 -0.72 -2.55
CA GLU A 85 10.77 -1.43 -2.72
C GLU A 85 10.60 -2.95 -2.59
N ARG A 86 9.77 -3.39 -1.64
CA ARG A 86 9.46 -4.81 -1.46
C ARG A 86 8.66 -5.36 -2.63
N LEU A 87 7.59 -4.68 -3.05
CA LEU A 87 6.78 -5.09 -4.21
C LEU A 87 7.60 -5.19 -5.49
N ARG A 88 8.63 -4.36 -5.67
CA ARG A 88 9.51 -4.43 -6.85
C ARG A 88 10.50 -5.61 -6.82
N ARG A 89 10.75 -6.20 -5.65
CA ARG A 89 11.66 -7.34 -5.47
C ARG A 89 10.96 -8.70 -5.54
N THR A 90 9.64 -8.74 -5.37
CA THR A 90 8.81 -9.95 -5.44
C THR A 90 8.28 -10.19 -6.85
#